data_AF-A0A966W398-F1
#
_entry.id   AF-A0A966W398-F1
#
_cell.length_a   1.000
_cell.length_b   1.000
_cell.length_c   1.000
_cell.angle_alpha   90.00
_cell.angle_beta   90.00
_cell.angle_gamma   90.00
#
_symmetry.space_group_name_H-M   'P 1'
#
loop_
_entity.id
_entity.type
_entity.pdbx_description
1 polymer ?
#
loop_
_entity_poly.entity_id
_entity_poly.type
_entity_poly.pdbx_seq_one_letter_code
_entity_poly.pdbx_strand_id
1 'polypeptide(L)'
;MEWGINVANYCADYLAQNVKQHVANNERESNTKKLLNIINYDWTIKSVITRKSQWLSTRDREDILKQLVDSEQIEVQEIVYNAQGQRRKEYKRIE
;
A
#
# COMPACT_ATOMS: atom_id res chain seq x y z
N MET A 1 -43.84 18.07 -4.37
CA MET A 1 -42.67 18.22 -3.48
C MET A 1 -41.79 16.98 -3.41
N GLU A 2 -42.36 15.77 -3.56
CA GLU A 2 -41.64 14.50 -3.52
C GLU A 2 -40.47 14.38 -4.51
N TRP A 3 -40.61 14.90 -5.74
CA TRP A 3 -39.53 14.91 -6.73
C TRP A 3 -38.27 15.64 -6.24
N GLY A 4 -38.43 16.82 -5.63
CA GLY A 4 -37.30 17.59 -5.13
C GLY A 4 -36.58 16.90 -3.97
N ILE A 5 -37.33 16.21 -3.11
CA ILE A 5 -36.79 15.41 -2.01
C ILE A 5 -36.02 14.19 -2.56
N ASN A 6 -36.59 13.50 -3.56
CA ASN A 6 -35.93 12.34 -4.17
C ASN A 6 -34.64 12.72 -4.90
N VAL A 7 -34.63 13.85 -5.61
CA VAL A 7 -33.42 14.37 -6.25
C VAL A 7 -32.37 14.78 -5.21
N ALA A 8 -32.79 15.46 -4.13
CA ALA A 8 -31.87 15.84 -3.06
C ALA A 8 -31.23 14.62 -2.37
N ASN A 9 -32.03 13.58 -2.09
CA ASN A 9 -31.55 12.33 -1.50
C ASN A 9 -30.58 11.60 -2.44
N TYR A 10 -30.93 11.49 -3.73
CA TYR A 10 -30.05 10.86 -4.72
C TYR A 10 -28.70 11.58 -4.82
N CYS A 11 -28.71 12.92 -4.88
CA CYS A 11 -27.49 13.71 -4.92
C CYS A 11 -26.65 13.54 -3.64
N ALA A 12 -27.29 13.51 -2.46
CA ALA A 12 -26.60 13.31 -1.19
C ALA A 12 -25.95 11.92 -1.12
N ASP A 13 -26.66 10.86 -1.51
CA ASP A 13 -26.16 9.50 -1.53
C ASP A 13 -25.02 9.33 -2.54
N TYR A 14 -25.19 9.90 -3.74
CA TYR A 14 -24.17 9.89 -4.78
C TYR A 14 -22.90 10.60 -4.30
N LEU A 15 -23.01 11.80 -3.74
CA LEU A 15 -21.86 12.53 -3.21
C LEU A 15 -21.19 11.78 -2.07
N ALA A 16 -21.95 11.23 -1.13
CA ALA A 16 -21.41 10.47 0.00
C ALA A 16 -20.62 9.24 -0.47
N GLN A 17 -21.12 8.51 -1.47
CA GLN A 17 -20.42 7.37 -2.06
C GLN A 17 -19.14 7.79 -2.77
N ASN A 18 -19.19 8.84 -3.60
CA ASN A 18 -18.03 9.34 -4.32
C ASN A 18 -16.94 9.87 -3.38
N VAL A 19 -17.32 10.60 -2.32
CA VAL A 19 -16.37 11.08 -1.31
C VAL A 19 -15.73 9.91 -0.57
N LYS A 20 -16.50 8.91 -0.14
CA LYS A 20 -15.95 7.70 0.51
C LYS A 20 -14.94 6.99 -0.39
N GLN A 21 -15.28 6.82 -1.68
CA GLN A 21 -14.39 6.18 -2.63
C GLN A 21 -13.12 6.99 -2.87
N HIS A 22 -13.24 8.32 -3.00
CA HIS A 22 -12.10 9.21 -3.19
C HIS A 22 -11.16 9.22 -1.97
N VAL A 23 -11.70 9.27 -0.76
CA VAL A 23 -10.91 9.16 0.48
C VAL A 23 -10.20 7.81 0.55
N ALA A 24 -10.89 6.71 0.27
CA ALA A 24 -10.28 5.38 0.26
C ALA A 24 -9.14 5.27 -0.77
N ASN A 25 -9.31 5.84 -1.97
CA ASN A 25 -8.27 5.89 -2.98
C ASN A 25 -7.07 6.72 -2.50
N ASN A 26 -7.30 7.89 -1.90
CA ASN A 26 -6.25 8.74 -1.36
C ASN A 26 -5.49 8.06 -0.21
N GLU A 27 -6.18 7.34 0.67
CA GLU A 27 -5.55 6.56 1.74
C GLU A 27 -4.65 5.48 1.14
N ARG A 28 -5.14 4.74 0.13
CA ARG A 28 -4.34 3.72 -0.57
C ARG A 28 -3.09 4.31 -1.22
N GLU A 29 -3.23 5.43 -1.93
CA GLU A 29 -2.10 6.14 -2.54
C GLU A 29 -1.10 6.65 -1.49
N SER A 30 -1.59 7.27 -0.42
CA SER A 30 -0.78 7.74 0.70
C SER A 30 0.00 6.58 1.32
N ASN A 31 -0.66 5.44 1.54
CA ASN A 31 -0.06 4.26 2.14
C ASN A 31 1.02 3.66 1.24
N THR A 32 0.76 3.60 -0.07
CA THR A 32 1.72 3.16 -1.09
C THR A 32 2.96 4.06 -1.11
N LYS A 33 2.77 5.39 -1.15
CA LYS A 33 3.86 6.37 -1.10
C LYS A 33 4.69 6.26 0.18
N LYS A 34 4.04 6.12 1.34
CA LYS A 34 4.73 5.93 2.62
C LYS A 34 5.53 4.63 2.64
N LEU A 35 5.00 3.53 2.10
CA LEU A 35 5.72 2.26 2.03
C LEU A 35 6.91 2.34 1.08
N LEU A 36 6.74 2.97 -0.09
CA LEU A 36 7.82 3.22 -1.04
C LEU A 36 8.92 4.10 -0.43
N ASN A 37 8.58 5.08 0.40
CA ASN A 37 9.57 5.90 1.12
C ASN A 37 10.32 5.13 2.23
N ILE A 38 9.73 4.06 2.77
CA ILE A 38 10.42 3.17 3.72
C ILE A 38 11.46 2.30 2.99
N ILE A 39 11.16 1.93 1.74
CA ILE A 39 12.04 1.13 0.87
C ILE A 39 13.00 2.09 0.17
N ASN A 40 14.21 2.20 0.71
CA ASN A 40 15.24 3.07 0.14
C ASN A 40 15.80 2.49 -1.17
N TYR A 41 16.70 3.25 -1.79
CA TYR A 41 17.55 2.76 -2.88
C TYR A 41 18.60 1.72 -2.41
N ASP A 42 18.67 1.43 -1.11
CA ASP A 42 19.44 0.33 -0.55
C ASP A 42 18.54 -0.86 -0.17
N TRP A 43 19.10 -2.07 -0.25
CA TRP A 43 18.41 -3.30 0.15
C TRP A 43 17.91 -3.25 1.59
N THR A 44 16.60 -3.34 1.76
CA THR A 44 15.90 -3.27 3.03
C THR A 44 15.23 -4.61 3.35
N ILE A 45 15.55 -5.18 4.50
CA ILE A 45 15.04 -6.51 4.92
C ILE A 45 13.55 -6.42 5.28
N LYS A 46 12.78 -7.46 4.94
CA LYS A 46 11.33 -7.57 5.21
C LYS A 46 10.92 -7.22 6.66
N SER A 47 11.71 -7.63 7.64
CA SER A 47 11.44 -7.37 9.06
C SER A 47 11.53 -5.88 9.42
N VAL A 48 12.46 -5.14 8.79
CA VAL A 48 12.60 -3.69 8.94
C VAL A 48 11.39 -2.98 8.34
N ILE A 49 10.96 -3.40 7.14
CA ILE A 49 9.75 -2.86 6.49
C ILE A 49 8.54 -3.09 7.38
N THR A 50 8.34 -4.33 7.84
CA THR A 50 7.24 -4.71 8.74
C THR A 50 7.22 -3.85 10.00
N ARG A 51 8.38 -3.60 10.61
CA ARG A 51 8.49 -2.75 11.80
C ARG A 51 8.14 -1.29 11.52
N LYS A 52 8.61 -0.72 10.41
CA LYS A 52 8.35 0.68 10.02
C LYS A 52 6.93 0.92 9.49
N SER A 53 6.20 -0.15 9.16
CA SER A 53 4.84 -0.13 8.60
C SER A 53 3.81 -0.81 9.49
N GLN A 54 3.99 -0.78 10.81
CA GLN A 54 3.03 -1.32 11.79
C GLN A 54 1.67 -0.61 11.77
N TRP A 55 1.60 0.58 11.17
CA TRP A 55 0.37 1.32 10.92
C TRP A 55 -0.47 0.75 9.76
N LEU A 56 0.05 -0.25 9.02
CA LEU A 56 -0.69 -1.03 8.03
C LEU A 56 -1.02 -2.42 8.55
N SER A 57 -2.18 -2.93 8.11
CA SER A 57 -2.48 -4.34 8.29
C SER A 57 -1.47 -5.18 7.52
N THR A 58 -1.22 -6.41 7.99
CA THR A 58 -0.31 -7.34 7.30
C THR A 58 -0.77 -7.59 5.87
N ARG A 59 -2.08 -7.70 5.64
CA ARG A 59 -2.65 -7.94 4.31
C ARG A 59 -2.37 -6.77 3.37
N ASP A 60 -2.71 -5.55 3.80
CA ASP A 60 -2.52 -4.35 2.96
C ASP A 60 -1.05 -4.13 2.64
N ARG A 61 -0.15 -4.40 3.60
CA ARG A 61 1.29 -4.32 3.35
C ARG A 61 1.75 -5.29 2.29
N GLU A 62 1.37 -6.57 2.36
CA GLU A 62 1.77 -7.56 1.35
C GLU A 62 1.14 -7.24 -0.02
N ASP A 63 -0.12 -6.78 -0.06
CA ASP A 63 -0.79 -6.36 -1.29
C ASP A 63 -0.07 -5.17 -1.94
N ILE A 64 0.30 -4.14 -1.16
CA ILE A 64 1.07 -2.98 -1.66
C ILE A 64 2.47 -3.42 -2.12
N LEU A 65 3.19 -4.25 -1.33
CA LEU A 65 4.51 -4.74 -1.73
C LEU A 65 4.45 -5.51 -3.05
N LYS A 66 3.44 -6.36 -3.21
CA LYS A 66 3.24 -7.10 -4.46
C LYS A 66 2.97 -6.15 -5.62
N GLN A 67 2.09 -5.15 -5.44
CA GLN A 67 1.82 -4.15 -6.46
C GLN A 67 3.08 -3.38 -6.88
N LEU A 68 3.91 -2.98 -5.92
CA LEU A 68 5.15 -2.25 -6.21
C LEU A 68 6.17 -3.11 -6.98
N VAL A 69 6.24 -4.41 -6.70
CA VAL A 69 7.06 -5.36 -7.47
C VAL A 69 6.50 -5.56 -8.87
N ASP A 70 5.19 -5.82 -8.98
CA ASP A 70 4.50 -6.03 -10.25
C ASP A 70 4.58 -4.78 -11.17
N SER A 71 4.66 -3.59 -10.59
CA SER A 71 4.83 -2.32 -11.30
C SER A 71 6.30 -1.91 -11.52
N GLU A 72 7.27 -2.78 -11.18
CA GLU A 72 8.71 -2.53 -11.34
C GLU A 72 9.18 -1.24 -10.61
N GLN A 73 8.55 -0.88 -9.49
CA GLN A 73 9.00 0.24 -8.66
C GLN A 73 9.99 -0.22 -7.57
N ILE A 74 9.93 -1.50 -7.19
CA ILE A 74 10.86 -2.13 -6.26
C ILE A 74 11.28 -3.50 -6.78
N GLU A 75 12.53 -3.88 -6.49
CA GLU A 75 13.05 -5.23 -6.66
C GLU A 75 12.92 -6.01 -5.36
N VAL A 76 12.75 -7.33 -5.48
CA VAL A 76 12.77 -8.26 -4.37
C VAL A 76 13.80 -9.36 -4.63
N GLN A 77 14.59 -9.69 -3.62
CA GLN A 77 15.54 -10.80 -3.67
C GLN A 77 15.45 -11.67 -2.42
N GLU A 78 15.75 -12.96 -2.58
CA GLU A 78 15.95 -13.89 -1.46
C GLU A 78 17.44 -14.18 -1.30
N ILE A 79 18.01 -13.81 -0.15
CA ILE A 79 19.41 -14.08 0.15
C ILE A 79 19.55 -15.08 1.29
N VAL A 80 20.58 -15.92 1.22
CA VAL A 80 21.02 -16.76 2.35
C VAL A 80 21.81 -15.86 3.30
N TYR A 81 21.35 -15.72 4.55
CA TYR A 81 21.94 -14.77 5.50
C TYR A 81 22.76 -15.42 6.63
N ASN A 82 22.80 -16.75 6.71
CA ASN A 82 23.60 -17.43 7.72
C ASN A 82 24.22 -18.74 7.20
N ALA A 83 25.17 -19.27 7.95
CA ALA A 83 25.87 -20.53 7.65
C ALA A 83 24.96 -21.77 7.64
N GLN A 84 23.75 -21.67 8.20
CA GLN A 84 22.76 -22.74 8.27
C GLN A 84 21.82 -22.76 7.03
N GLY A 85 22.05 -21.87 6.06
CA GLY A 85 21.23 -21.80 4.84
C GLY A 85 19.91 -21.06 5.00
N GLN A 86 19.69 -20.33 6.10
CA GLN A 86 18.45 -19.57 6.31
C GLN A 86 18.34 -18.43 5.28
N ARG A 87 17.17 -18.30 4.67
CA ARG A 87 16.87 -17.29 3.65
C ARG A 87 16.07 -16.14 4.23
N ARG A 88 16.32 -14.92 3.75
CA ARG A 88 15.50 -13.74 4.03
C ARG A 88 15.18 -12.97 2.75
N LYS A 89 14.04 -12.30 2.75
CA LYS A 89 13.62 -11.39 1.68
C LYS A 89 14.12 -9.99 1.95
N GLU A 90 14.68 -9.38 0.91
CA GLU A 90 15.12 -7.99 0.88
C GLU A 90 14.46 -7.27 -0.30
N TYR A 91 14.20 -5.98 -0.12
CA TYR A 91 13.52 -5.14 -1.09
C TYR A 91 14.34 -3.88 -1.34
N LYS A 92 14.42 -3.43 -2.58
CA LYS A 92 15.15 -2.22 -2.98
C LYS A 92 14.32 -1.43 -3.97
N ARG A 93 14.34 -0.10 -3.88
CA ARG A 93 13.68 0.75 -4.87
C ARG A 93 14.46 0.81 -6.18
N ILE A 94 13.74 0.79 -7.31
CA ILE A 94 14.29 1.00 -8.65
C ILE A 94 14.34 2.51 -8.93
N GLU A 95 15.43 2.99 -9.54
CA GLU A 95 15.60 4.40 -9.98
C GLU A 95 14.73 4.74 -11.20
#